data_AF-T0FHK1-F1
#
_entry.id   AF-T0FHK1-F1
#
_cell.length_a   1.000
_cell.length_b   1.000
_cell.length_c   1.000
_cell.angle_alpha   90.00
_cell.angle_beta   90.00
_cell.angle_gamma   90.00
#
_symmetry.space_group_name_H-M   'P 1'
#
loop_
_entity.id
_entity.type
_entity.pdbx_description
1 polymer ?
#
loop_
_entity_poly.entity_id
_entity_poly.type
_entity_poly.pdbx_seq_one_letter_code
_entity_poly.pdbx_strand_id
1 'polypeptide(L)' 'MGAGMTGGIAYFFQKGWEVEPLLNKEYVKTVGLENEDYEVIKNLISEHSKLTSSDLSEGILKDFETNKNYFIKVVPK' A
#
# COMPACT_ATOMS: atom_id res chain seq x y z
N MET A 1 8.09 11.08 4.75
CA MET A 1 8.16 10.51 3.38
C MET A 1 7.41 11.41 2.40
N GLY A 2 7.79 11.42 1.12
CA GLY A 2 7.14 12.25 0.08
C GLY A 2 7.98 13.40 -0.50
N ALA A 3 9.24 13.56 -0.10
CA ALA A 3 10.16 14.49 -0.78
C ALA A 3 10.60 13.86 -2.11
N GLY A 4 10.08 14.36 -3.23
CA GLY A 4 10.49 13.94 -4.58
C GLY A 4 9.57 12.92 -5.27
N MET A 5 8.34 12.69 -4.80
CA MET A 5 7.35 12.00 -5.64
C MET A 5 6.92 12.92 -6.79
N THR A 6 7.67 12.93 -7.89
CA THR A 6 7.40 13.72 -9.10
C THR A 6 6.25 13.17 -9.96
N GLY A 7 5.68 12.02 -9.58
CA GLY A 7 4.50 11.40 -10.17
C GLY A 7 4.47 9.89 -9.88
N GLY A 8 3.46 9.40 -9.16
CA GLY A 8 3.34 7.97 -8.83
C GLY A 8 2.29 7.68 -7.76
N ILE A 9 1.92 6.40 -7.62
CA ILE A 9 1.00 5.92 -6.59
C ILE A 9 1.80 5.07 -5.61
N ALA A 10 1.58 5.29 -4.31
CA ALA A 10 2.14 4.45 -3.27
C ALA A 10 1.01 3.80 -2.45
N TYR A 11 1.21 2.53 -2.09
CA TYR A 11 0.31 1.78 -1.21
C TYR A 11 1.02 1.42 0.08
N PHE A 12 0.38 1.66 1.22
CA PHE A 12 0.93 1.38 2.54
C PHE A 12 0.04 0.39 3.28
N PHE A 13 0.61 -0.71 3.78
CA PHE A 13 -0.08 -1.69 4.62
C PHE A 13 0.01 -1.32 6.11
N GLN A 14 -1.10 -0.91 6.71
CA GLN A 14 -1.21 -0.30 8.04
C GLN A 14 -1.91 -1.22 9.04
N LYS A 15 -1.24 -2.31 9.40
CA LYS A 15 -1.70 -3.21 10.45
C LYS A 15 -0.94 -2.93 11.74
N GLY A 16 -1.56 -2.19 12.67
CA GLY A 16 -0.96 -1.83 13.95
C GLY A 16 -0.05 -0.60 13.92
N TRP A 17 -0.11 0.20 12.85
CA TRP A 17 0.59 1.49 12.73
C TRP A 17 -0.14 2.38 11.71
N GLU A 18 0.17 3.68 11.72
CA GLU A 18 -0.48 4.67 10.85
C GLU A 18 0.56 5.40 9.99
N VAL A 19 0.26 5.59 8.70
CA VAL A 19 1.16 6.33 7.80
C VAL A 19 0.99 7.84 7.93
N GLU A 20 -0.19 8.31 8.32
CA GLU A 20 -0.58 9.73 8.30
C GLU A 20 0.36 10.66 9.08
N PRO A 21 0.91 10.27 10.25
CA PRO A 21 1.89 11.10 10.97
C PRO A 21 3.25 11.24 10.24
N LEU A 22 3.55 10.35 9.28
CA LEU A 22 4.83 10.28 8.57
C LEU A 22 4.81 10.97 7.19
N LEU A 23 3.62 11.40 6.74
CA LEU A 23 3.43 12.04 5.44
C LEU A 23 3.71 13.54 5.50
N ASN A 24 4.45 14.05 4.52
CA ASN A 24 4.50 15.48 4.28
C ASN A 24 3.19 15.92 3.59
N LYS A 25 2.22 16.35 4.39
CA LYS A 25 0.87 16.74 3.93
C LYS A 25 0.87 17.95 2.97
N GLU A 26 1.96 18.70 2.84
CA GLU A 26 2.08 19.76 1.83
C GLU A 26 2.23 19.19 0.42
N TYR A 27 2.82 18.01 0.26
CA TYR A 27 3.17 17.42 -1.04
C TYR A 27 2.36 16.18 -1.42
N VAL A 28 1.80 15.48 -0.44
CA VAL A 28 1.03 14.26 -0.70
C VAL A 28 -0.32 14.29 0.00
N LYS A 29 -1.24 13.46 -0.48
CA LYS A 29 -2.55 13.21 0.13
C LYS A 29 -2.88 11.72 0.11
N THR A 30 -3.66 11.30 1.10
CA THR A 30 -4.31 9.99 1.10
C THR A 30 -5.59 10.08 0.28
N VAL A 31 -5.87 9.03 -0.50
CA VAL A 31 -7.10 8.90 -1.28
C VAL A 31 -7.69 7.50 -1.07
N GLY A 32 -8.99 7.36 -1.35
CA GLY A 32 -9.66 6.06 -1.31
C GLY A 32 -9.07 5.09 -2.33
N LEU A 33 -9.09 3.81 -1.98
CA LEU A 33 -8.75 2.71 -2.89
C LEU A 33 -9.96 2.35 -3.76
N GLU A 34 -9.71 2.17 -5.04
CA GLU A 34 -10.67 1.66 -6.02
C GLU A 34 -10.47 0.14 -6.25
N ASN A 35 -11.39 -0.51 -6.96
CA ASN A 35 -11.30 -1.95 -7.21
C ASN A 35 -10.02 -2.32 -7.96
N GLU A 36 -9.63 -1.48 -8.91
CA GLU A 36 -8.41 -1.62 -9.70
C GLU A 36 -7.16 -1.54 -8.82
N ASP A 37 -7.17 -0.72 -7.77
CA ASP A 37 -6.04 -0.60 -6.85
C ASP A 37 -5.82 -1.91 -6.08
N TYR A 38 -6.90 -2.58 -5.66
CA TYR A 38 -6.79 -3.87 -4.96
C TYR A 38 -6.18 -4.96 -5.85
N GLU A 39 -6.52 -4.99 -7.14
CA GLU A 39 -5.92 -5.91 -8.10
C GLU A 39 -4.42 -5.62 -8.28
N VAL A 40 -4.04 -4.33 -8.39
CA VAL A 40 -2.64 -3.92 -8.46
C VAL A 40 -1.88 -4.33 -7.20
N ILE A 41 -2.42 -4.05 -6.01
CA ILE A 41 -1.81 -4.40 -4.72
C ILE A 41 -1.60 -5.91 -4.62
N LYS A 42 -2.63 -6.70 -4.95
CA LYS A 42 -2.56 -8.16 -4.87
C LYS A 42 -1.49 -8.72 -5.79
N ASN A 43 -1.37 -8.18 -7.01
CA ASN A 43 -0.34 -8.58 -7.97
C ASN A 43 1.06 -8.24 -7.47
N LEU A 44 1.27 -7.02 -6.94
CA LEU A 44 2.56 -6.61 -6.38
C LEU A 44 2.99 -7.49 -5.20
N ILE A 45 2.06 -7.82 -4.30
CA ILE A 45 2.36 -8.70 -3.16
C ILE A 45 2.62 -10.13 -3.62
N SER A 46 1.88 -10.62 -4.62
CA SER A 46 2.09 -11.95 -5.21
C SER A 46 3.47 -12.08 -5.87
N GLU A 47 3.89 -11.07 -6.62
CA GLU A 47 5.24 -11.02 -7.19
C GLU A 47 6.31 -10.96 -6.10
N HIS A 48 6.15 -10.07 -5.11
CA HIS A 48 7.05 -9.99 -3.97
C HIS A 48 7.17 -11.31 -3.21
N SER A 49 6.05 -11.98 -2.93
CA SER A 49 6.00 -13.28 -2.27
C SER A 49 6.79 -14.33 -3.05
N LYS A 50 6.59 -14.42 -4.37
CA LYS A 50 7.33 -15.37 -5.22
C LYS A 50 8.84 -15.10 -5.23
N LEU A 51 9.24 -13.84 -5.23
CA LEU A 51 10.65 -13.44 -5.31
C LEU A 51 11.38 -13.55 -3.97
N THR A 52 10.67 -13.42 -2.85
CA THR A 52 11.29 -13.28 -1.52
C THR A 52 10.93 -14.37 -0.53
N SER A 53 9.88 -15.17 -0.79
CA SER A 53 9.32 -16.13 0.18
C SER A 53 9.00 -15.48 1.53
N SER A 54 8.50 -14.23 1.51
CA SER A 54 8.19 -13.47 2.70
C SER A 54 6.92 -13.99 3.38
N ASP A 55 7.05 -14.50 4.61
CA ASP A 55 5.93 -14.98 5.45
C ASP A 55 4.81 -13.94 5.58
N LEU A 56 5.19 -12.65 5.68
CA LEU A 56 4.21 -11.57 5.77
C LEU A 56 3.39 -11.46 4.48
N SER A 57 4.04 -11.53 3.33
CA SER A 57 3.36 -11.43 2.04
C SER A 57 2.44 -12.63 1.79
N GLU A 58 2.87 -13.84 2.17
CA GLU A 58 2.02 -15.03 2.12
C GLU A 58 0.82 -14.91 3.07
N GLY A 59 1.05 -14.41 4.28
CA GLY A 59 -0.02 -14.15 5.25
C GLY A 59 -1.05 -13.14 4.75
N ILE A 60 -0.60 -12.07 4.11
CA ILE A 60 -1.50 -11.07 3.50
C ILE A 60 -2.30 -11.68 2.35
N LEU A 61 -1.67 -12.47 1.47
CA LEU A 61 -2.35 -13.10 0.32
C LEU A 61 -3.37 -14.16 0.75
N LYS A 62 -3.07 -14.93 1.80
CA LYS A 62 -3.94 -15.99 2.32
C LYS A 62 -5.29 -15.46 2.80
N ASP A 63 -5.31 -14.25 3.39
CA ASP A 63 -6.51 -13.59 3.88
C ASP A 63 -6.63 -12.19 3.30
N PHE A 64 -6.51 -12.10 1.97
CA PHE A 64 -6.44 -10.80 1.29
C PHE A 64 -7.72 -9.98 1.48
N GLU A 65 -8.90 -10.60 1.49
CA GLU A 65 -10.18 -9.90 1.65
C GLU A 65 -10.28 -9.14 2.99
N THR A 66 -9.70 -9.68 4.04
CA THR A 66 -9.60 -9.00 5.33
C THR A 66 -8.48 -7.98 5.32
N ASN A 67 -7.29 -8.38 4.81
CA ASN A 67 -6.10 -7.55 4.90
C ASN A 67 -6.12 -6.33 3.96
N LYS A 68 -6.89 -6.37 2.87
CA LYS A 68 -7.00 -5.27 1.91
C LYS A 68 -7.49 -3.97 2.56
N ASN A 69 -8.29 -4.07 3.61
CA ASN A 69 -8.82 -2.91 4.34
C ASN A 69 -7.76 -2.16 5.17
N TYR A 70 -6.57 -2.74 5.35
CA TYR A 70 -5.44 -2.06 6.00
C TYR A 70 -4.56 -1.30 5.00
N PHE A 71 -4.89 -1.29 3.70
CA PHE A 71 -4.12 -0.51 2.74
C PHE A 71 -4.62 0.93 2.67
N ILE A 72 -3.67 1.84 2.46
CA ILE A 72 -3.95 3.24 2.12
C ILE A 72 -3.19 3.62 0.86
N LYS A 73 -3.87 4.32 -0.04
CA LYS A 73 -3.29 4.91 -1.25
C LYS A 73 -2.83 6.33 -0.98
N VAL A 74 -1.57 6.61 -1.31
CA VAL A 74 -0.95 7.93 -1.19
C VAL A 74 -0.52 8.38 -2.57
N VAL A 75 -0.90 9.61 -2.92
CA VAL A 75 -0.57 10.24 -4.21
C VAL A 75 0.02 11.63 -3.98
N PRO A 76 0.89 12.13 -4.87
CA PRO A 76 1.29 13.53 -4.90
C PRO A 76 0.08 14.45 -5.05
N LYS A 77 0.20 15.65 -4.51
CA LYS A 77 -0.73 16.74 -4.78
C LYS A 77 -0.51 17.33 -6.17
#